data_AF-G4YZE8-F1
#
_entry.id   AF-G4YZE8-F1
#
_cell.length_a   1.000
_cell.length_b   1.000
_cell.length_c   1.000
_cell.angle_alpha   90.00
_cell.angle_beta   90.00
_cell.angle_gamma   90.00
#
_symmetry.space_group_name_H-M   'P 1'
#
loop_
_entity.id
_entity.type
_entity.pdbx_description
1 polymer ?
#
loop_
_entity_poly.entity_id
_entity_poly.type
_entity_poly.pdbx_seq_one_letter_code
_entity_poly.pdbx_strand_id
1 'polypeptide(L)'
;MVSVQKDAQAESMQLNAMAANAAWKSITLTPEVIQAALDAVRYKKNYNRAVSNRLCLYYINSIRSRVNSGLVNYLISVDGCESSQVVDSGICDIYYCKPYTYELQLAQKAAGSYEYGVTSIYKTVDQPKSSDDIKNEWTNLVPEIPAEMPAPEGAAPPPGVGAGPPEWEIPYLIPEGEIPY
;
A
#
# COMPACT_ATOMS: atom_id res chain seq x y z
N MET A 1 -31.58 -2.07 46.39
CA MET A 1 -30.10 -1.99 46.34
C MET A 1 -29.45 -2.90 45.28
N VAL A 2 -30.20 -3.77 44.57
CA VAL A 2 -29.64 -4.69 43.57
C VAL A 2 -29.43 -4.07 42.18
N SER A 3 -30.17 -3.00 41.82
CA SER A 3 -30.09 -2.41 40.47
C SER A 3 -28.77 -1.68 40.20
N VAL A 4 -28.26 -0.91 41.18
CA VAL A 4 -27.04 -0.09 41.02
C VAL A 4 -25.79 -0.93 40.71
N GLN A 5 -25.68 -2.15 41.25
CA GLN A 5 -24.55 -3.04 40.96
C GLN A 5 -24.62 -3.68 39.56
N LYS A 6 -25.83 -3.88 39.03
CA LYS A 6 -26.04 -4.47 37.70
C LYS A 6 -25.73 -3.45 36.59
N ASP A 7 -26.11 -2.19 36.82
CA ASP A 7 -25.84 -1.09 35.91
C ASP A 7 -24.33 -0.77 35.85
N ALA A 8 -23.65 -0.72 37.01
CA ALA A 8 -22.21 -0.49 37.06
C ALA A 8 -21.38 -1.61 36.39
N GLN A 9 -21.80 -2.88 36.52
CA GLN A 9 -21.14 -3.98 35.81
C GLN A 9 -21.34 -3.89 34.30
N ALA A 10 -22.55 -3.56 33.83
CA ALA A 10 -22.84 -3.39 32.41
C ALA A 10 -22.04 -2.22 31.81
N GLU A 11 -21.98 -1.08 32.48
CA GLU A 11 -21.14 0.06 32.07
C GLU A 11 -19.66 -0.32 32.02
N SER A 12 -19.15 -1.04 33.02
CA SER A 12 -17.74 -1.46 33.04
C SER A 12 -17.38 -2.43 31.90
N MET A 13 -18.28 -3.36 31.55
CA MET A 13 -18.09 -4.27 30.41
C MET A 13 -18.16 -3.53 29.08
N GLN A 14 -19.07 -2.55 28.96
CA GLN A 14 -19.21 -1.74 27.75
C GLN A 14 -18.01 -0.81 27.55
N LEU A 15 -17.49 -0.21 28.63
CA LEU A 15 -16.27 0.60 28.62
C LEU A 15 -15.04 -0.24 28.24
N ASN A 16 -14.91 -1.46 28.79
CA ASN A 16 -13.83 -2.38 28.42
C ASN A 16 -13.93 -2.87 26.97
N ALA A 17 -15.14 -3.12 26.46
CA ALA A 17 -15.36 -3.49 25.06
C ALA A 17 -15.02 -2.33 24.11
N MET A 18 -15.38 -1.09 24.47
CA MET A 18 -14.99 0.10 23.72
C MET A 18 -13.47 0.34 23.75
N ALA A 19 -12.82 0.14 24.90
CA ALA A 19 -11.37 0.25 25.05
C ALA A 19 -10.63 -0.82 24.23
N ALA A 20 -11.13 -2.06 24.19
CA ALA A 20 -10.56 -3.15 23.39
C ALA A 20 -10.69 -2.94 21.88
N ASN A 21 -11.64 -2.10 21.43
CA ASN A 21 -11.80 -1.72 20.03
C ASN A 21 -10.91 -0.52 19.64
N ALA A 22 -10.59 0.34 20.60
CA ALA A 22 -9.71 1.49 20.41
C ALA A 22 -8.20 1.15 20.45
N ALA A 23 -7.84 -0.02 20.98
CA ALA A 23 -6.46 -0.49 21.02
C ALA A 23 -5.95 -0.89 19.62
N TRP A 24 -4.68 -0.61 19.34
CA TRP A 24 -4.00 -1.05 18.12
C TRP A 24 -3.78 -2.57 18.15
N LYS A 25 -4.17 -3.24 17.06
CA LYS A 25 -4.00 -4.68 16.86
C LYS A 25 -3.19 -4.92 15.59
N SER A 26 -2.17 -5.77 15.67
CA SER A 26 -1.43 -6.19 14.47
C SER A 26 -2.35 -7.02 13.57
N ILE A 27 -2.31 -6.75 12.26
CA ILE A 27 -3.03 -7.52 11.26
C ILE A 27 -2.07 -7.97 10.15
N THR A 28 -2.48 -8.99 9.42
CA THR A 28 -1.75 -9.47 8.25
C THR A 28 -1.89 -8.51 7.08
N LEU A 29 -0.89 -8.50 6.19
CA LEU A 29 -0.99 -7.82 4.91
C LEU A 29 -2.05 -8.51 4.05
N THR A 30 -3.04 -7.75 3.57
CA THR A 30 -4.08 -8.23 2.65
C THR A 30 -4.18 -7.30 1.44
N PRO A 31 -4.72 -7.77 0.30
CA PRO A 31 -4.92 -6.93 -0.88
C PRO A 31 -5.73 -5.65 -0.60
N GLU A 32 -6.71 -5.71 0.30
CA GLU A 32 -7.54 -4.56 0.66
C GLU A 32 -6.73 -3.49 1.38
N VAL A 33 -5.81 -3.88 2.27
CA VAL A 33 -4.94 -2.93 2.99
C VAL A 33 -3.90 -2.33 2.04
N ILE A 34 -3.34 -3.13 1.14
CA ILE A 34 -2.43 -2.65 0.09
C ILE A 34 -3.13 -1.58 -0.75
N GLN A 35 -4.32 -1.89 -1.26
CA GLN A 35 -5.09 -0.97 -2.09
C GLN A 35 -5.47 0.30 -1.32
N ALA A 36 -5.91 0.17 -0.05
CA ALA A 36 -6.21 1.31 0.79
C ALA A 36 -5.01 2.24 0.99
N ALA A 37 -3.81 1.66 1.20
CA ALA A 37 -2.58 2.43 1.35
C ALA A 37 -2.17 3.14 0.05
N LEU A 38 -2.19 2.43 -1.08
CA LEU A 38 -1.85 2.98 -2.40
C LEU A 38 -2.82 4.10 -2.81
N ASP A 39 -4.13 3.88 -2.68
CA ASP A 39 -5.13 4.90 -3.03
C ASP A 39 -5.06 6.13 -2.13
N ALA A 40 -4.75 5.94 -0.84
CA ALA A 40 -4.58 7.06 0.08
C ALA A 40 -3.41 7.96 -0.34
N VAL A 41 -2.29 7.40 -0.81
CA VAL A 41 -1.10 8.19 -1.16
C VAL A 41 -1.08 8.71 -2.60
N ARG A 42 -1.86 8.09 -3.51
CA ARG A 42 -1.94 8.44 -4.93
C ARG A 42 -2.57 9.81 -5.19
N TYR A 43 -3.51 10.26 -4.36
CA TYR A 43 -4.28 11.48 -4.63
C TYR A 43 -4.03 12.57 -3.60
N LYS A 44 -3.66 13.77 -4.05
CA LYS A 44 -3.43 14.93 -3.17
C LYS A 44 -4.64 15.24 -2.26
N LYS A 45 -5.86 15.02 -2.74
CA LYS A 45 -7.11 15.23 -1.97
C LYS A 45 -7.28 14.28 -0.78
N ASN A 46 -6.53 13.17 -0.74
CA ASN A 46 -6.59 12.18 0.33
C ASN A 46 -5.64 12.54 1.49
N TYR A 47 -4.74 13.50 1.31
CA TYR A 47 -3.88 13.99 2.38
C TYR A 47 -4.64 15.01 3.22
N ASN A 48 -4.59 14.83 4.54
CA ASN A 48 -5.04 15.87 5.46
C ASN A 48 -4.23 17.16 5.23
N ARG A 49 -4.85 18.32 5.41
CA ARG A 49 -4.24 19.65 5.19
C ARG A 49 -2.96 19.84 6.00
N ALA A 50 -2.86 19.21 7.17
CA ALA A 50 -1.68 19.26 8.02
C ALA A 50 -0.48 18.46 7.47
N VAL A 51 -0.70 17.55 6.52
CA VAL A 51 0.36 16.73 5.93
C VAL A 51 0.92 17.45 4.70
N SER A 52 2.10 18.07 4.86
CA SER A 52 2.77 18.83 3.80
C SER A 52 3.46 17.94 2.77
N ASN A 53 4.01 16.81 3.19
CA ASN A 53 4.82 15.93 2.35
C ASN A 53 3.94 14.89 1.63
N ARG A 54 4.41 14.38 0.50
CA ARG A 54 3.81 13.23 -0.19
C ARG A 54 4.73 12.04 -0.03
N LEU A 55 4.13 10.86 -0.11
CA LEU A 55 4.84 9.60 0.04
C LEU A 55 4.45 8.71 -1.14
N CYS A 56 5.42 7.99 -1.68
CA CYS A 56 5.16 6.78 -2.44
C CYS A 56 5.60 5.57 -1.60
N LEU A 57 5.02 4.41 -1.87
CA LEU A 57 5.25 3.19 -1.09
C LEU A 57 6.10 2.21 -1.90
N TYR A 58 6.92 1.42 -1.22
CA TYR A 58 7.71 0.36 -1.83
C TYR A 58 7.47 -0.99 -1.15
N TYR A 59 7.45 -1.02 0.18
CA TYR A 59 7.29 -2.26 0.92
C TYR A 59 6.56 -2.03 2.24
N ILE A 60 5.52 -2.78 2.54
CA ILE A 60 4.84 -2.73 3.85
C ILE A 60 5.51 -3.72 4.81
N ASN A 61 6.14 -3.19 5.87
CA ASN A 61 6.82 -3.97 6.89
C ASN A 61 5.85 -4.53 7.93
N SER A 62 4.90 -3.72 8.40
CA SER A 62 3.91 -4.16 9.38
C SER A 62 2.68 -3.26 9.36
N ILE A 63 1.56 -3.82 9.81
CA ILE A 63 0.28 -3.11 9.84
C ILE A 63 -0.34 -3.31 11.22
N ARG A 64 -0.83 -2.22 11.79
CA ARG A 64 -1.74 -2.25 12.94
C ARG A 64 -3.03 -1.54 12.56
N SER A 65 -4.14 -2.05 13.06
CA SER A 65 -5.45 -1.43 12.90
C SER A 65 -6.08 -1.14 14.25
N ARG A 66 -6.97 -0.14 14.27
CA ARG A 66 -7.89 0.09 15.39
C ARG A 66 -9.19 0.66 14.86
N VAL A 67 -10.25 0.54 15.64
CA VAL A 67 -11.52 1.22 15.36
C VAL A 67 -11.69 2.34 16.37
N ASN A 68 -11.71 3.59 15.89
CA ASN A 68 -11.93 4.75 16.74
C ASN A 68 -13.19 5.48 16.25
N SER A 69 -14.17 5.66 17.14
CA SER A 69 -15.45 6.29 16.81
C SER A 69 -16.15 5.69 15.57
N GLY A 70 -16.05 4.37 15.38
CA GLY A 70 -16.64 3.68 14.23
C GLY A 70 -15.85 3.79 12.92
N LEU A 71 -14.71 4.48 12.92
CA LEU A 71 -13.82 4.59 11.77
C LEU A 71 -12.62 3.66 11.92
N VAL A 72 -12.31 2.93 10.86
CA VAL A 72 -11.09 2.11 10.80
C VAL A 72 -9.88 3.03 10.62
N ASN A 73 -8.85 2.84 11.45
CA ASN A 73 -7.59 3.54 11.35
C ASN A 73 -6.47 2.51 11.16
N TYR A 74 -5.52 2.82 10.31
CA TYR A 74 -4.31 2.03 10.12
C TYR A 74 -3.07 2.79 10.56
N LEU A 75 -2.14 2.05 11.14
CA LEU A 75 -0.77 2.46 11.40
C LEU A 75 0.12 1.49 10.64
N ILE A 76 0.75 1.98 9.57
CA ILE A 76 1.49 1.15 8.63
C ILE A 76 2.96 1.53 8.69
N SER A 77 3.83 0.59 9.02
CA SER A 77 5.26 0.75 8.84
C SER A 77 5.58 0.41 7.39
N VAL A 78 6.10 1.37 6.63
CA VAL A 78 6.28 1.24 5.18
C VAL A 78 7.63 1.80 4.77
N ASP A 79 8.34 1.08 3.91
CA ASP A 79 9.50 1.60 3.20
C ASP A 79 9.03 2.33 1.95
N GLY A 80 9.61 3.48 1.68
CA GLY A 80 9.21 4.31 0.56
C GLY A 80 10.03 5.59 0.49
N CYS A 81 9.55 6.54 -0.29
CA CYS A 81 10.25 7.79 -0.55
C CYS A 81 9.30 8.98 -0.41
N GLU A 82 9.79 10.04 0.22
CA GLU A 82 9.13 11.33 0.18
C GLU A 82 9.22 11.93 -1.23
N SER A 83 8.16 12.63 -1.62
CA SER A 83 8.07 13.33 -2.89
C SER A 83 7.40 14.70 -2.68
N SER A 84 7.74 15.65 -3.56
CA SER A 84 7.05 16.94 -3.64
C SER A 84 5.67 16.84 -4.32
N GLN A 85 5.45 15.78 -5.10
CA GLN A 85 4.22 15.49 -5.81
C GLN A 85 3.70 14.09 -5.46
N VAL A 86 2.42 13.84 -5.73
CA VAL A 86 1.90 12.48 -5.65
C VAL A 86 2.42 11.65 -6.83
N VAL A 87 2.64 10.37 -6.59
CA VAL A 87 2.97 9.42 -7.66
C VAL A 87 1.68 8.72 -8.07
N ASP A 88 1.38 8.70 -9.37
CA ASP A 88 0.10 8.21 -9.88
C ASP A 88 -0.15 6.72 -9.61
N SER A 89 0.87 5.90 -9.38
CA SER A 89 0.67 4.50 -8.94
C SER A 89 0.56 4.37 -7.42
N GLY A 90 0.96 5.40 -6.67
CA GLY A 90 1.27 5.31 -5.24
C GLY A 90 2.55 4.52 -4.93
N ILE A 91 3.19 3.90 -5.93
CA ILE A 91 4.37 3.05 -5.79
C ILE A 91 5.63 3.83 -6.16
N CYS A 92 6.69 3.70 -5.37
CA CYS A 92 7.97 4.33 -5.66
C CYS A 92 8.74 3.60 -6.75
N ASP A 93 9.44 4.38 -7.58
CA ASP A 93 10.64 3.89 -8.25
C ASP A 93 11.84 4.04 -7.30
N ILE A 94 12.19 2.92 -6.65
CA ILE A 94 13.17 2.90 -5.55
C ILE A 94 14.60 3.21 -6.00
N TYR A 95 14.89 3.07 -7.30
CA TYR A 95 16.22 3.30 -7.85
C TYR A 95 16.51 4.79 -8.08
N TYR A 96 15.47 5.60 -8.22
CA TYR A 96 15.57 7.04 -8.44
C TYR A 96 15.21 7.89 -7.22
N CYS A 97 14.99 7.26 -6.07
CA CYS A 97 14.76 7.96 -4.81
C CYS A 97 15.63 7.40 -3.68
N LYS A 98 15.68 8.13 -2.56
CA LYS A 98 16.38 7.67 -1.36
C LYS A 98 15.35 7.12 -0.37
N PRO A 99 15.17 5.79 -0.30
CA PRO A 99 14.19 5.21 0.58
C PRO A 99 14.53 5.33 2.05
N TYR A 100 13.48 5.39 2.86
CA TYR A 100 13.52 5.24 4.30
C TYR A 100 12.27 4.49 4.76
N THR A 101 12.29 4.06 6.01
CA THR A 101 11.11 3.55 6.71
C THR A 101 10.30 4.72 7.28
N TYR A 102 8.98 4.66 7.09
CA TYR A 102 8.01 5.61 7.56
C TYR A 102 6.91 4.91 8.35
N GLU A 103 6.35 5.61 9.31
CA GLU A 103 5.08 5.30 9.93
C GLU A 103 3.99 6.14 9.25
N LEU A 104 3.17 5.48 8.43
CA LEU A 104 2.05 6.04 7.70
C LEU A 104 0.76 5.81 8.48
N GLN A 105 0.05 6.89 8.81
CA GLN A 105 -1.26 6.81 9.45
C GLN A 105 -2.37 7.08 8.45
N LEU A 106 -3.33 6.16 8.40
CA LEU A 106 -4.52 6.26 7.57
C LEU A 106 -5.76 6.27 8.45
N ALA A 107 -6.76 7.05 8.05
CA ALA A 107 -8.09 7.03 8.65
C ALA A 107 -9.15 6.88 7.57
N GLN A 108 -10.13 6.03 7.83
CA GLN A 108 -11.31 5.89 6.99
C GLN A 108 -12.09 7.21 6.97
N LYS A 109 -12.48 7.69 5.79
CA LYS A 109 -13.16 8.99 5.67
C LYS A 109 -14.59 8.99 6.18
N ALA A 110 -15.26 7.84 6.10
CA ALA A 110 -16.62 7.63 6.59
C ALA A 110 -16.78 6.17 7.01
N ALA A 111 -17.61 5.91 8.03
CA ALA A 111 -17.82 4.56 8.53
C ALA A 111 -18.34 3.65 7.41
N GLY A 112 -17.68 2.51 7.21
CA GLY A 112 -18.00 1.54 6.14
C GLY A 112 -17.51 1.92 4.74
N SER A 113 -16.82 3.05 4.56
CA SER A 113 -16.23 3.43 3.28
C SER A 113 -14.90 2.70 2.99
N TYR A 114 -14.60 2.45 1.73
CA TYR A 114 -13.28 1.97 1.31
C TYR A 114 -12.29 3.13 1.07
N GLU A 115 -12.72 4.38 1.27
CA GLU A 115 -11.86 5.54 1.11
C GLU A 115 -11.11 5.87 2.40
N TYR A 116 -9.78 5.92 2.29
CA TYR A 116 -8.88 6.30 3.37
C TYR A 116 -8.16 7.60 3.03
N GLY A 117 -7.84 8.37 4.06
CA GLY A 117 -7.02 9.57 3.97
C GLY A 117 -5.74 9.44 4.80
N VAL A 118 -4.66 10.03 4.31
CA VAL A 118 -3.39 10.14 5.02
C VAL A 118 -3.52 11.21 6.10
N THR A 119 -3.38 10.81 7.36
CA THR A 119 -3.48 11.72 8.52
C THR A 119 -2.11 12.12 9.05
N SER A 120 -1.11 11.26 8.91
CA SER A 120 0.28 11.54 9.31
C SER A 120 1.26 10.69 8.51
N ILE A 121 2.46 11.25 8.30
CA ILE A 121 3.63 10.55 7.79
C ILE A 121 4.78 10.91 8.73
N TYR A 122 5.36 9.92 9.38
CA TYR A 122 6.51 10.12 10.26
C TYR A 122 7.67 9.27 9.78
N LYS A 123 8.83 9.89 9.55
CA LYS A 123 10.05 9.17 9.19
C LYS A 123 10.65 8.54 10.44
N THR A 124 10.83 7.22 10.48
CA THR A 124 11.42 6.56 11.64
C THR A 124 12.93 6.77 11.63
N VAL A 125 13.43 7.46 12.66
CA VAL A 125 14.87 7.81 12.77
C VAL A 125 15.63 6.78 13.61
N ASP A 126 14.93 6.04 14.48
CA ASP A 126 15.56 5.19 15.48
C ASP A 126 15.99 3.81 14.95
N GLN A 127 15.39 3.31 13.86
CA GLN A 127 15.71 2.01 13.24
C GLN A 127 15.52 2.00 11.70
N PRO A 128 16.16 2.89 10.94
CA PRO A 128 16.04 2.84 9.49
C PRO A 128 16.75 1.59 8.95
N LYS A 129 16.05 0.77 8.14
CA LYS A 129 16.74 -0.10 7.19
C LYS A 129 17.63 0.77 6.30
N SER A 130 18.82 0.28 5.91
CA SER A 130 19.65 1.05 4.99
C SER A 130 18.97 1.16 3.63
N SER A 131 19.28 2.20 2.87
CA SER A 131 18.70 2.37 1.54
C SER A 131 19.04 1.20 0.62
N ASP A 132 20.19 0.57 0.79
CA ASP A 132 20.63 -0.56 -0.03
C ASP A 132 19.89 -1.83 0.38
N ASP A 133 19.66 -2.05 1.68
CA ASP A 133 18.83 -3.17 2.16
C ASP A 133 17.42 -3.09 1.56
N ILE A 134 16.80 -1.90 1.59
CA ILE A 134 15.46 -1.70 1.01
C ILE A 134 15.47 -2.01 -0.48
N LYS A 135 16.45 -1.51 -1.24
CA LYS A 135 16.52 -1.72 -2.70
C LYS A 135 16.69 -3.19 -3.11
N ASN A 136 17.21 -4.03 -2.22
CA ASN A 136 17.43 -5.45 -2.46
C ASN A 136 16.20 -6.32 -2.13
N GLU A 137 15.14 -5.75 -1.54
CA GLU A 137 13.91 -6.48 -1.20
C GLU A 137 12.86 -6.37 -2.30
N TRP A 138 12.23 -7.47 -2.70
CA TRP A 138 11.12 -7.39 -3.65
C TRP A 138 9.89 -6.72 -3.01
N THR A 139 9.24 -5.82 -3.75
CA THR A 139 8.01 -5.16 -3.28
C THR A 139 6.91 -6.17 -2.99
N ASN A 140 6.18 -5.96 -1.89
CA ASN A 140 4.97 -6.73 -1.53
C ASN A 140 3.67 -5.97 -1.84
N LEU A 141 3.75 -4.92 -2.66
CA LEU A 141 2.61 -4.06 -3.02
C LEU A 141 1.89 -4.50 -4.30
N VAL A 142 2.50 -5.40 -5.05
CA VAL A 142 1.90 -6.01 -6.24
C VAL A 142 1.46 -7.40 -5.84
N PRO A 143 0.17 -7.77 -5.96
CA PRO A 143 -0.25 -9.14 -5.76
C PRO A 143 0.57 -10.02 -6.70
N GLU A 144 1.24 -11.04 -6.17
CA GLU A 144 1.77 -12.11 -7.02
C GLU A 144 0.58 -12.67 -7.80
N ILE A 145 0.56 -12.42 -9.11
CA ILE A 145 -0.30 -13.20 -10.00
C ILE A 145 0.20 -14.63 -9.79
N PRO A 146 -0.63 -15.60 -9.36
CA PRO A 146 -0.18 -16.97 -9.25
C PRO A 146 0.39 -17.39 -10.61
N ALA A 147 1.70 -17.61 -10.66
CA ALA A 147 2.26 -18.41 -11.73
C ALA A 147 1.55 -19.76 -11.65
N GLU A 148 1.02 -20.25 -12.76
CA GLU A 148 0.23 -21.48 -12.87
C GLU A 148 -1.28 -21.32 -12.61
N MET A 149 -1.97 -20.65 -13.54
CA MET A 149 -3.18 -21.29 -14.07
C MET A 149 -2.71 -22.35 -15.06
N PRO A 150 -2.92 -23.66 -14.83
CA PRO A 150 -2.67 -24.64 -15.87
C PRO A 150 -3.54 -24.26 -17.07
N ALA A 151 -2.91 -24.05 -18.22
CA ALA A 151 -3.63 -23.94 -19.47
C ALA A 151 -4.55 -25.17 -19.59
N PRO A 152 -5.86 -25.01 -19.88
CA PRO A 152 -6.68 -26.19 -20.16
C PRO A 152 -6.11 -26.87 -21.40
N GLU A 153 -5.42 -27.99 -21.21
CA GLU A 153 -5.04 -28.89 -22.29
C GLU A 153 -6.32 -29.27 -23.04
N GLY A 154 -6.45 -28.80 -24.28
CA GLY A 154 -7.51 -29.21 -25.19
C GLY A 154 -8.51 -28.14 -25.65
N ALA A 155 -8.37 -26.87 -25.28
CA ALA A 155 -9.19 -25.81 -25.88
C ALA A 155 -8.54 -25.31 -27.18
N ALA A 156 -9.12 -25.69 -28.34
CA ALA A 156 -8.77 -25.10 -29.62
C ALA A 156 -8.88 -23.56 -29.55
N PRO A 157 -7.95 -22.80 -30.17
CA PRO A 157 -8.00 -21.35 -30.14
C PRO A 157 -9.29 -20.84 -30.81
N PRO A 158 -9.96 -19.82 -30.24
CA PRO A 158 -11.11 -19.20 -30.88
C PRO A 158 -10.69 -18.61 -32.24
N PRO A 159 -11.44 -18.86 -33.33
CA PRO A 159 -11.06 -18.35 -34.63
C PRO A 159 -11.28 -16.83 -34.64
N GLY A 160 -10.21 -16.06 -34.91
CA GLY A 160 -10.37 -14.67 -35.33
C GLY A 160 -9.60 -13.58 -34.57
N VAL A 161 -8.47 -13.87 -33.93
CA VAL A 161 -7.49 -12.80 -33.63
C VAL A 161 -6.13 -13.24 -34.16
N GLY A 162 -5.71 -12.60 -35.24
CA GLY A 162 -4.50 -12.92 -35.98
C GLY A 162 -3.27 -12.88 -35.09
N ALA A 163 -2.46 -13.94 -35.19
CA ALA A 163 -1.13 -14.01 -34.65
C ALA A 163 -0.31 -12.81 -35.16
N GLY A 164 0.26 -12.03 -34.25
CA GLY A 164 1.43 -11.22 -34.56
C GLY A 164 2.57 -12.15 -35.04
N PRO A 165 3.41 -11.71 -35.97
CA PRO A 165 4.42 -12.57 -36.57
C PRO A 165 5.47 -13.03 -35.52
N PRO A 166 6.01 -14.25 -35.65
CA PRO A 166 6.99 -14.82 -34.73
C PRO A 166 8.35 -14.10 -34.78
N GLU A 167 9.04 -14.17 -33.64
CA GLU A 167 10.21 -13.38 -33.19
C GLU A 167 11.54 -13.61 -33.94
N TRP A 168 11.51 -14.02 -35.22
CA TRP A 168 12.72 -14.26 -36.02
C TRP A 168 12.87 -13.36 -37.26
N GLU A 169 12.07 -12.29 -37.35
CA GLU A 169 12.30 -11.17 -38.28
C GLU A 169 12.46 -9.85 -37.52
N ILE A 170 13.64 -9.62 -36.93
CA ILE A 170 14.09 -8.27 -36.58
C ILE A 170 15.18 -7.90 -37.60
N PRO A 171 14.87 -7.17 -38.68
CA PRO A 171 15.90 -6.58 -39.52
C PRO A 171 16.61 -5.48 -38.72
N TYR A 172 17.92 -5.64 -38.54
CA TYR A 172 18.84 -4.62 -38.04
C TYR A 172 18.62 -3.31 -38.81
N LEU A 173 18.11 -2.28 -38.14
CA LEU A 173 18.33 -0.90 -38.56
C LEU A 173 19.40 -0.30 -37.65
N ILE A 174 20.63 -0.54 -38.06
CA ILE A 174 21.80 0.26 -37.70
C ILE A 174 21.51 1.68 -38.22
N PRO A 175 21.56 2.73 -37.39
CA PRO A 175 21.61 4.09 -37.90
C PRO A 175 22.97 4.29 -38.59
N GLU A 176 23.01 4.13 -39.91
CA GLU A 176 24.13 4.60 -40.71
C GLU A 176 24.11 6.13 -40.73
N GLY A 177 25.07 6.73 -40.03
CA GLY A 177 25.17 8.17 -39.97
C GLY A 177 26.40 8.66 -39.23
N GLU A 178 27.57 8.06 -39.49
CA GLU A 178 28.88 8.72 -39.39
C GLU A 178 30.01 7.72 -39.77
N ILE A 179 30.77 8.02 -40.82
CA ILE A 179 32.16 7.54 -40.96
C ILE A 179 33.01 8.76 -41.30
N PRO A 180 34.15 9.00 -40.60
CA PRO A 180 34.87 10.26 -40.66
C PRO A 180 35.85 10.31 -41.83
N TYR A 181 35.95 11.48 -42.49
CA TYR A 181 37.14 12.28 -42.84
C TYR A 181 36.74 13.36 -43.85
#